data_AF-A0A0Q3MQN4-F1
#
_entry.id   AF-A0A0Q3MQN4-F1
#
_cell.length_a   1.000
_cell.length_b   1.000
_cell.length_c   1.000
_cell.angle_alpha   90.00
_cell.angle_beta   90.00
_cell.angle_gamma   90.00
#
_symmetry.space_group_name_H-M   'P 1'
#
loop_
_entity.id
_entity.type
_entity.pdbx_description
1 polymer ?
#
loop_
_entity_poly.entity_id
_entity_poly.type
_entity_poly.pdbx_seq_one_letter_code
_entity_poly.pdbx_strand_id
1 'polypeptide(L)'
;MAAPVGAGDPAASPAAGGALWAEVWALLPGTEEELALALSGDVDDCVQPLLRRARGLLYGAGGRPGGEAAAALRRLGDVLRDYSWEKLNAGPWREVSKAWRQVYTYSCLFGALAEVAGRLQPRRSWAARLQ
;
A
#
# COMPACT_ATOMS: atom_id res chain seq x y z
N MET A 1 -24.82 -6.27 41.50
CA MET A 1 -23.76 -5.50 40.80
C MET A 1 -23.50 -6.19 39.47
N ALA A 2 -23.87 -5.56 38.37
CA ALA A 2 -23.66 -6.11 37.03
C ALA A 2 -22.21 -5.89 36.59
N ALA A 3 -21.55 -6.95 36.12
CA ALA A 3 -20.25 -6.86 35.48
C ALA A 3 -20.39 -6.15 34.12
N PRO A 4 -19.42 -5.32 33.69
CA PRO A 4 -19.45 -4.76 32.35
C PRO A 4 -19.15 -5.88 31.35
N VAL A 5 -20.11 -6.14 30.46
CA VAL A 5 -19.86 -6.82 29.18
C VAL A 5 -18.77 -6.03 28.48
N GLY A 6 -17.62 -6.67 28.29
CA GLY A 6 -16.56 -6.14 27.47
C GLY A 6 -17.10 -5.94 26.06
N ALA A 7 -17.39 -4.68 25.72
CA ALA A 7 -17.46 -4.27 24.34
C ALA A 7 -16.06 -4.50 23.78
N GLY A 8 -15.84 -5.67 23.16
CA GLY A 8 -14.68 -5.89 22.35
C GLY A 8 -14.62 -4.75 21.35
N ASP A 9 -13.49 -4.03 21.33
CA ASP A 9 -13.24 -3.01 20.30
C ASP A 9 -13.65 -3.59 18.94
N PRO A 10 -14.44 -2.88 18.12
CA PRO A 10 -14.77 -3.31 16.76
C PRO A 10 -13.56 -3.28 15.81
N ALA A 11 -12.35 -3.33 16.37
CA ALA A 11 -11.08 -3.42 15.68
C ALA A 11 -11.00 -4.74 14.90
N ALA A 12 -11.57 -4.69 13.70
CA ALA A 12 -11.31 -5.52 12.52
C ALA A 12 -11.21 -7.03 12.80
N SER A 13 -12.35 -7.71 12.76
CA SER A 13 -12.36 -9.17 12.58
C SER A 13 -11.57 -9.55 11.31
N PRO A 14 -10.78 -10.63 11.32
CA PRO A 14 -10.06 -11.09 10.14
C PRO A 14 -11.00 -11.48 8.97
N ALA A 15 -12.28 -11.70 9.23
CA ALA A 15 -13.27 -11.85 8.15
C ALA A 15 -13.53 -10.52 7.42
N ALA A 16 -13.61 -9.41 8.16
CA ALA A 16 -13.88 -8.08 7.61
C ALA A 16 -12.72 -7.55 6.76
N GLY A 17 -11.46 -7.80 7.18
CA GLY A 17 -10.31 -7.44 6.35
C GLY A 17 -10.18 -8.30 5.08
N GLY A 18 -10.69 -9.54 5.10
CA GLY A 18 -10.75 -10.41 3.93
C GLY A 18 -11.76 -9.93 2.90
N ALA A 19 -12.96 -9.54 3.38
CA ALA A 19 -14.00 -8.94 2.55
C ALA A 19 -13.54 -7.61 1.91
N LEU A 20 -12.96 -6.71 2.71
CA LEU A 20 -12.43 -5.44 2.19
C LEU A 20 -11.32 -5.66 1.14
N TRP A 21 -10.43 -6.63 1.36
CA TRP A 21 -9.43 -6.96 0.34
C TRP A 21 -10.08 -7.44 -0.97
N ALA A 22 -11.09 -8.31 -0.90
CA ALA A 22 -11.80 -8.79 -2.08
C ALA A 22 -12.49 -7.65 -2.86
N GLU A 23 -13.15 -6.73 -2.15
CA GLU A 23 -13.77 -5.54 -2.75
C GLU A 23 -12.75 -4.64 -3.44
N VAL A 24 -11.62 -4.36 -2.77
CA VAL A 24 -10.56 -3.54 -3.33
C VAL A 24 -9.89 -4.23 -4.52
N TRP A 25 -9.65 -5.53 -4.43
CA TRP A 25 -9.05 -6.32 -5.51
C TRP A 25 -9.91 -6.32 -6.77
N ALA A 26 -11.25 -6.34 -6.62
CA ALA A 26 -12.18 -6.26 -7.74
C ALA A 26 -12.14 -4.92 -8.51
N LEU A 27 -11.55 -3.86 -7.92
CA LEU A 27 -11.36 -2.56 -8.56
C LEU A 27 -10.00 -2.43 -9.25
N LEU A 28 -9.08 -3.35 -8.97
CA LEU A 28 -7.75 -3.34 -9.57
C LEU A 28 -7.76 -4.06 -10.92
N PRO A 29 -6.77 -3.79 -11.79
CA PRO A 29 -6.50 -4.63 -12.94
C PRO A 29 -6.35 -6.12 -12.54
N GLY A 30 -6.75 -7.03 -13.43
CA GLY A 30 -6.77 -8.46 -13.16
C GLY A 30 -5.39 -9.10 -13.16
N THR A 31 -4.42 -8.49 -13.87
CA THR A 31 -3.04 -8.97 -13.95
C THR A 31 -2.01 -7.88 -13.64
N GLU A 32 -0.77 -8.30 -13.38
CA GLU A 32 0.33 -7.37 -13.12
C GLU A 32 0.57 -6.42 -14.30
N GLU A 33 0.52 -6.95 -15.53
CA GLU A 33 0.80 -6.23 -16.76
C GLU A 33 -0.24 -5.16 -17.04
N GLU A 34 -1.49 -5.41 -16.69
CA GLU A 34 -2.59 -4.46 -16.85
C GLU A 34 -2.43 -3.23 -15.93
N LEU A 35 -1.75 -3.36 -14.79
CA LEU A 35 -1.27 -2.21 -14.04
C LEU A 35 0.00 -1.64 -14.71
N ALA A 36 -0.18 -0.92 -15.81
CA ALA A 36 0.88 -0.53 -16.74
C ALA A 36 1.99 0.38 -16.15
N LEU A 37 1.69 1.17 -15.10
CA LEU A 37 2.60 2.19 -14.55
C LEU A 37 3.08 3.20 -15.61
N ALA A 38 2.21 3.56 -16.56
CA ALA A 38 2.53 4.48 -17.64
C ALA A 38 2.62 5.93 -17.15
N LEU A 39 3.85 6.41 -16.97
CA LEU A 39 4.13 7.81 -16.63
C LEU A 39 4.08 8.67 -17.88
N SER A 40 3.56 9.89 -17.74
CA SER A 40 3.33 10.85 -18.82
C SER A 40 4.53 11.75 -19.13
N GLY A 41 5.71 11.40 -18.62
CA GLY A 41 6.94 12.15 -18.80
C GLY A 41 8.07 11.60 -17.92
N ASP A 42 9.18 12.32 -17.91
CA ASP A 42 10.40 11.87 -17.24
C ASP A 42 10.31 12.04 -15.72
N VAL A 43 10.94 11.08 -15.05
CA VAL A 43 11.20 11.04 -13.61
C VAL A 43 12.62 10.51 -13.42
N ASP A 44 13.18 10.72 -12.23
CA ASP A 44 14.52 10.24 -11.92
C ASP A 44 14.61 8.70 -12.09
N ASP A 45 15.73 8.20 -12.62
CA ASP A 45 15.90 6.80 -13.08
C ASP A 45 15.59 5.75 -12.00
N CYS A 46 15.70 6.12 -10.73
CA CYS A 46 15.41 5.24 -9.59
C CYS A 46 13.90 4.93 -9.44
N VAL A 47 13.01 5.79 -9.96
CA VAL A 47 11.57 5.72 -9.69
C VAL A 47 10.93 4.51 -10.36
N GLN A 48 11.23 4.28 -11.65
CA GLN A 48 10.55 3.24 -12.40
C GLN A 48 10.85 1.81 -11.89
N PRO A 49 12.10 1.46 -11.54
CA PRO A 49 12.40 0.18 -10.87
C PRO A 49 11.65 0.01 -9.54
N LEU A 50 11.52 1.06 -8.74
CA LEU A 50 10.80 1.01 -7.45
C LEU A 50 9.29 0.79 -7.64
N LEU A 51 8.68 1.49 -8.60
CA LEU A 51 7.27 1.29 -8.95
C LEU A 51 7.00 -0.14 -9.45
N ARG A 52 7.86 -0.67 -10.32
CA ARG A 52 7.77 -2.07 -10.79
C ARG A 52 7.91 -3.05 -9.64
N ARG A 53 8.84 -2.81 -8.70
CA ARG A 53 9.02 -3.65 -7.52
C ARG A 53 7.78 -3.64 -6.61
N ALA A 54 7.18 -2.47 -6.39
CA ALA A 54 5.94 -2.34 -5.63
C ALA A 54 4.78 -3.09 -6.31
N ARG A 55 4.65 -2.94 -7.63
CA ARG A 55 3.65 -3.69 -8.41
C ARG A 55 3.85 -5.21 -8.33
N GLY A 56 5.07 -5.70 -8.47
CA GLY A 56 5.36 -7.14 -8.33
C GLY A 56 5.05 -7.68 -6.93
N LEU A 57 5.26 -6.88 -5.87
CA LEU A 57 4.86 -7.26 -4.51
C LEU A 57 3.34 -7.29 -4.33
N LEU A 58 2.61 -6.43 -5.06
CA LEU A 58 1.15 -6.40 -5.04
C LEU A 58 0.53 -7.62 -5.73
N TYR A 59 0.98 -7.96 -6.94
CA TYR A 59 0.39 -9.04 -7.73
C TYR A 59 0.95 -10.43 -7.40
N GLY A 60 2.21 -10.52 -6.97
CA GLY A 60 2.80 -11.66 -6.26
C GLY A 60 2.28 -13.05 -6.65
N ALA A 61 2.05 -13.93 -5.68
CA ALA A 61 1.58 -15.31 -5.91
C ALA A 61 0.10 -15.42 -6.34
N GLY A 62 -0.42 -14.46 -7.12
CA GLY A 62 -1.80 -14.48 -7.64
C GLY A 62 -2.88 -14.21 -6.58
N GLY A 63 -2.52 -13.52 -5.50
CA GLY A 63 -3.44 -13.25 -4.40
C GLY A 63 -2.92 -12.18 -3.45
N ARG A 64 -3.63 -12.00 -2.33
CA ARG A 64 -3.30 -10.99 -1.31
C ARG A 64 -1.84 -11.08 -0.85
N PRO A 65 -1.10 -9.95 -0.79
CA PRO A 65 0.24 -9.95 -0.23
C PRO A 65 0.28 -10.51 1.20
N GLY A 66 1.18 -11.45 1.46
CA GLY A 66 1.48 -11.95 2.81
C GLY A 66 2.13 -10.87 3.68
N GLY A 67 2.29 -11.13 4.98
CA GLY A 67 2.76 -10.11 5.94
C GLY A 67 4.08 -9.41 5.58
N GLU A 68 5.07 -10.18 5.14
CA GLU A 68 6.35 -9.62 4.71
C GLU A 68 6.22 -8.82 3.41
N ALA A 69 5.50 -9.37 2.42
CA ALA A 69 5.26 -8.70 1.15
C ALA A 69 4.46 -7.40 1.32
N ALA A 70 3.43 -7.40 2.18
CA ALA A 70 2.66 -6.22 2.55
C ALA A 70 3.54 -5.18 3.27
N ALA A 71 4.43 -5.60 4.19
CA ALA A 71 5.35 -4.70 4.85
C ALA A 71 6.37 -4.09 3.87
N ALA A 72 6.88 -4.87 2.90
CA ALA A 72 7.76 -4.38 1.86
C ALA A 72 7.04 -3.42 0.89
N LEU A 73 5.80 -3.74 0.51
CA LEU A 73 4.95 -2.89 -0.31
C LEU A 73 4.70 -1.54 0.37
N ARG A 74 4.39 -1.56 1.68
CA ARG A 74 4.24 -0.34 2.48
C ARG A 74 5.51 0.51 2.45
N ARG A 75 6.68 -0.09 2.75
CA ARG A 75 7.95 0.65 2.74
C ARG A 75 8.25 1.30 1.39
N LEU A 76 8.02 0.59 0.28
CA LEU A 76 8.21 1.17 -1.05
C LEU A 76 7.20 2.29 -1.35
N GLY A 77 5.94 2.10 -0.96
CA GLY A 77 4.91 3.13 -1.04
C GLY A 77 5.30 4.40 -0.26
N ASP A 78 5.81 4.25 0.97
CA ASP A 78 6.29 5.35 1.80
C ASP A 78 7.47 6.09 1.15
N VAL A 79 8.50 5.36 0.73
CA VAL A 79 9.68 5.96 0.05
C VAL A 79 9.28 6.72 -1.22
N LEU A 80 8.45 6.11 -2.07
CA LEU A 80 7.99 6.76 -3.31
C LEU A 80 7.11 7.98 -3.02
N ARG A 81 6.29 7.92 -1.98
CA ARG A 81 5.41 9.01 -1.57
C ARG A 81 6.20 10.19 -1.02
N ASP A 82 7.14 9.94 -0.13
CA ASP A 82 8.00 10.99 0.45
C ASP A 82 8.81 11.65 -0.66
N TYR A 83 9.40 10.85 -1.54
CA TYR A 83 10.21 11.37 -2.64
C TYR A 83 9.39 12.17 -3.66
N SER A 84 8.24 11.63 -4.08
CA SER A 84 7.37 12.37 -4.99
C SER A 84 6.79 13.62 -4.34
N TRP A 85 6.51 13.61 -3.04
CA TRP A 85 6.07 14.79 -2.30
C TRP A 85 7.08 15.94 -2.37
N GLU A 86 8.38 15.65 -2.16
CA GLU A 86 9.44 16.64 -2.34
C GLU A 86 9.44 17.25 -3.75
N LYS A 87 9.30 16.39 -4.77
CA LYS A 87 9.28 16.82 -6.18
C LYS A 87 8.04 17.64 -6.54
N LEU A 88 6.89 17.33 -5.94
CA LEU A 88 5.65 18.10 -6.08
C LEU A 88 5.73 19.49 -5.43
N ASN A 89 6.63 19.68 -4.45
CA ASN A 89 6.77 20.92 -3.67
C ASN A 89 8.07 21.70 -3.97
N ALA A 90 8.84 21.28 -4.97
CA ALA A 90 10.12 21.94 -5.33
C ALA A 90 9.96 23.29 -6.05
N GLY A 91 8.74 23.67 -6.44
CA GLY A 91 8.48 24.90 -7.19
C GLY A 91 6.98 25.19 -7.38
N PRO A 92 6.63 26.18 -8.22
CA PRO A 92 5.25 26.53 -8.52
C PRO A 92 4.46 25.33 -9.06
N TRP A 93 3.23 25.13 -8.57
CA TRP A 93 2.41 23.97 -8.94
C TRP A 93 2.19 23.81 -10.46
N ARG A 94 2.15 24.92 -11.20
CA ARG A 94 2.00 24.93 -12.67
C ARG A 94 3.20 24.28 -13.40
N GLU A 95 4.36 24.26 -12.77
CA GLU A 95 5.62 23.71 -13.32
C GLU A 95 5.84 22.25 -12.92
N VAL A 96 5.03 21.73 -11.99
CA VAL A 96 5.08 20.33 -11.56
C VAL A 96 4.64 19.39 -12.69
N SER A 97 5.52 18.46 -13.08
CA SER A 97 5.24 17.51 -14.16
C SER A 97 4.08 16.57 -13.81
N LYS A 98 3.31 16.19 -14.83
CA LYS A 98 2.22 15.20 -14.69
C LYS A 98 2.76 13.84 -14.21
N ALA A 99 3.97 13.48 -14.61
CA ALA A 99 4.62 12.24 -14.20
C ALA A 99 4.80 12.17 -12.67
N TRP A 100 5.29 13.24 -12.02
CA TRP A 100 5.44 13.28 -10.56
C TRP A 100 4.11 13.17 -9.82
N ARG A 101 3.03 13.74 -10.37
CA ARG A 101 1.67 13.56 -9.82
C ARG A 101 1.23 12.10 -9.89
N GLN A 102 1.51 11.43 -11.01
CA GLN A 102 1.22 9.99 -11.16
C GLN A 102 2.05 9.13 -10.20
N VAL A 103 3.34 9.43 -10.01
CA VAL A 103 4.19 8.73 -9.02
C VAL A 103 3.58 8.86 -7.63
N TYR A 104 3.17 10.06 -7.23
CA TYR A 104 2.50 10.29 -5.95
C TYR A 104 1.19 9.50 -5.85
N THR A 105 0.35 9.48 -6.90
CA THR A 105 -0.86 8.66 -6.93
C THR A 105 -0.58 7.17 -6.76
N TYR A 106 0.38 6.60 -7.50
CA TYR A 106 0.74 5.19 -7.38
C TYR A 106 1.31 4.85 -6.00
N SER A 107 2.13 5.73 -5.43
CA SER A 107 2.67 5.55 -4.08
C SER A 107 1.59 5.48 -3.00
N CYS A 108 0.59 6.37 -3.09
CA CYS A 108 -0.59 6.35 -2.22
C CYS A 108 -1.42 5.08 -2.40
N LEU A 109 -1.63 4.63 -3.64
CA LEU A 109 -2.32 3.38 -3.94
C LEU A 109 -1.60 2.19 -3.28
N PHE A 110 -0.29 2.05 -3.48
CA PHE A 110 0.48 0.95 -2.88
C PHE A 110 0.46 0.98 -1.34
N GLY A 111 0.56 2.16 -0.73
CA GLY A 111 0.46 2.32 0.72
C GLY A 111 -0.92 1.90 1.25
N ALA A 112 -2.00 2.31 0.59
CA ALA A 112 -3.36 1.93 0.96
C ALA A 112 -3.59 0.41 0.82
N LEU A 113 -3.11 -0.20 -0.28
CA LEU A 113 -3.23 -1.63 -0.53
C LEU A 113 -2.44 -2.45 0.49
N ALA A 114 -1.22 -2.01 0.85
CA ALA A 114 -0.43 -2.65 1.89
C ALA A 114 -1.13 -2.62 3.25
N GLU A 115 -1.79 -1.51 3.59
CA GLU A 115 -2.56 -1.37 4.83
C GLU A 115 -3.76 -2.32 4.85
N VAL A 116 -4.56 -2.37 3.77
CA VAL A 116 -5.70 -3.30 3.67
C VAL A 116 -5.23 -4.75 3.73
N ALA A 117 -4.15 -5.11 3.02
CA ALA A 117 -3.58 -6.45 3.05
C ALA A 117 -3.07 -6.85 4.45
N GLY A 118 -2.50 -5.88 5.19
CA GLY A 118 -1.92 -6.05 6.52
C GLY A 118 -2.92 -6.14 7.67
N ARG A 119 -4.16 -5.66 7.52
CA ARG A 119 -5.21 -5.65 8.57
C ARG A 119 -5.63 -7.03 9.09
N LEU A 120 -5.23 -8.10 8.39
CA LEU A 120 -5.48 -9.48 8.78
C LEU A 120 -4.36 -10.12 9.57
N GLN A 121 -3.28 -9.38 9.85
CA GLN A 121 -2.21 -9.88 10.70
C GLN A 121 -2.62 -9.69 12.16
N PRO A 122 -2.57 -10.74 13.00
CA PRO A 122 -2.62 -10.57 14.44
C PRO A 122 -1.57 -9.52 14.81
N ARG A 123 -1.99 -8.45 15.50
CA ARG A 123 -1.02 -7.53 16.11
C ARG A 123 -0.06 -8.41 16.90
N ARG A 124 1.21 -8.48 16.48
CA ARG A 124 2.25 -9.19 17.23
C ARG A 124 2.18 -8.64 18.66
N SER A 125 1.65 -9.44 19.58
CA SER A 125 1.60 -9.06 20.98
C SER A 125 3.05 -8.88 21.41
N TRP A 126 3.34 -7.78 22.08
CA TRP A 126 4.68 -7.47 22.59
C TRP A 126 5.18 -8.55 23.57
N ALA A 127 4.28 -9.44 24.03
CA ALA A 127 4.55 -10.55 24.94
C ALA A 127 5.41 -11.69 24.35
N ALA A 128 5.44 -11.89 23.03
CA ALA A 128 6.14 -13.04 22.43
C ALA A 128 7.65 -12.82 22.18
N ARG A 129 8.21 -11.68 22.62
CA ARG A 129 9.62 -11.32 22.41
C ARG A 129 10.49 -11.44 23.67
N LEU A 130 9.93 -11.97 24.77
CA LEU A 130 10.56 -12.09 26.09
C LEU A 130 10.52 -13.53 26.67
N GLN A 131 10.41 -14.54 25.81
CA GLN A 131 10.68 -15.94 26.18
C GLN A 131 11.92 -16.41 25.43
#